data_AF-A0A953SJ43-F1
#
_entry.id   AF-A0A953SJ43-F1
#
_cell.length_a   1.000
_cell.length_b   1.000
_cell.length_c   1.000
_cell.angle_alpha   90.00
_cell.angle_beta   90.00
_cell.angle_gamma   90.00
#
_symmetry.space_group_name_H-M   'P 1'
#
loop_
_entity.id
_entity.type
_entity.pdbx_description
1 polymer ?
#
loop_
_entity_poly.entity_id
_entity_poly.type
_entity_poly.pdbx_seq_one_letter_code
_entity_poly.pdbx_strand_id
1 'polypeptide(L)'
;MQTVFLNGEFVERDRAMLSAFDAGFQHGVGLFETMLGVRRGDGAEVIGVGAHADRLCDSARLLRLSEDLHADGLAQAVTQTFERSGLERARL
;
A
#
# COMPACT_ATOMS: atom_id res chain seq x y z
N MET A 1 1.92 12.06 -12.46
CA MET A 1 2.91 12.06 -11.37
C MET A 1 2.69 10.81 -10.56
N GLN A 2 3.75 10.12 -10.14
CA GLN A 2 3.57 8.90 -9.33
C GLN A 2 3.33 9.32 -7.88
N THR A 3 2.16 8.98 -7.36
CA THR A 3 1.72 9.30 -6.00
C THR A 3 2.10 8.17 -5.05
N VAL A 4 2.55 8.52 -3.85
CA VAL A 4 2.82 7.58 -2.75
C VAL A 4 1.87 7.92 -1.59
N PHE A 5 1.21 6.91 -1.02
CA PHE A 5 0.50 7.06 0.24
C PHE A 5 1.43 6.69 1.39
N LEU A 6 1.70 7.64 2.29
CA LEU A 6 2.64 7.48 3.38
C LEU A 6 2.07 8.11 4.65
N ASN A 7 1.94 7.31 5.72
CA ASN A 7 1.50 7.75 7.05
C ASN A 7 0.21 8.58 7.06
N GLY A 8 -0.77 8.22 6.22
CA GLY A 8 -2.07 8.90 6.15
C GLY A 8 -2.17 9.98 5.07
N GLU A 9 -1.08 10.29 4.37
CA GLU A 9 -1.03 11.38 3.40
C GLU A 9 -0.58 10.92 2.01
N PHE A 10 -1.09 11.59 0.97
CA PHE A 10 -0.59 11.44 -0.39
C PHE A 10 0.55 12.42 -0.64
N VAL A 11 1.71 11.90 -0.98
CA VAL A 11 2.92 12.68 -1.27
C VAL A 11 3.44 12.37 -2.67
N GLU A 12 4.20 13.30 -3.22
CA GLU A 12 4.95 13.08 -4.44
C GLU A 12 6.08 12.09 -4.21
N ARG A 13 6.39 11.27 -5.23
CA ARG A 13 7.39 10.22 -5.13
C ARG A 13 8.77 10.71 -4.64
N ASP A 14 9.19 11.89 -5.04
CA ASP A 14 10.47 12.50 -4.64
C ASP A 14 10.48 13.05 -3.20
N ARG A 15 9.29 13.18 -2.59
CA ARG A 15 9.09 13.62 -1.20
C ARG A 15 8.76 12.48 -0.25
N ALA A 16 8.54 11.27 -0.77
CA ALA A 16 8.32 10.09 0.05
C ALA A 16 9.61 9.73 0.80
N MET A 17 9.64 9.99 2.11
CA MET A 17 10.82 9.81 2.95
C MET A 17 10.47 8.99 4.20
N LEU A 18 11.37 8.10 4.59
CA LEU A 18 11.33 7.39 5.87
C LEU A 18 12.54 7.81 6.72
N SER A 19 12.43 7.61 8.03
CA SER A 19 13.56 7.78 8.93
C SER A 19 14.67 6.77 8.60
N ALA A 20 15.93 7.21 8.62
CA ALA A 20 17.07 6.31 8.56
C ALA A 20 17.19 5.38 9.79
N PHE A 21 16.40 5.64 10.83
CA PHE A 21 16.29 4.84 12.05
C PHE A 21 15.04 3.94 12.07
N ASP A 22 14.30 3.87 10.97
CA ASP A 22 13.17 2.94 10.86
C ASP A 22 13.67 1.49 10.94
N ALA A 23 13.03 0.65 11.75
CA ALA A 23 13.42 -0.75 11.93
C ALA A 23 13.26 -1.57 10.64
N GLY A 24 12.33 -1.20 9.77
CA GLY A 24 12.19 -1.75 8.44
C GLY A 24 13.41 -1.48 7.57
N PHE A 25 14.01 -0.30 7.71
CA PHE A 25 15.25 0.04 7.00
C PHE A 25 16.49 -0.59 7.64
N GLN A 26 16.65 -0.49 8.97
CA GLN A 26 17.87 -0.94 9.65
C GLN A 26 17.97 -2.45 9.80
N HIS A 27 16.82 -3.13 9.93
CA HIS A 27 16.77 -4.53 10.34
C HIS A 27 15.86 -5.38 9.45
N GLY A 28 15.25 -4.81 8.40
CA GLY A 28 14.32 -5.53 7.53
C GLY A 28 13.02 -5.94 8.24
N VAL A 29 12.67 -5.28 9.35
CA VAL A 29 11.45 -5.57 10.10
C VAL A 29 10.26 -4.96 9.37
N GLY A 30 9.49 -5.78 8.67
CA GLY A 30 8.30 -5.31 7.98
C GLY A 30 7.62 -6.42 7.20
N LEU A 31 6.49 -6.05 6.62
CA LEU A 31 5.70 -6.88 5.72
C LEU A 31 5.38 -6.07 4.48
N PHE A 32 5.18 -6.76 3.35
CA PHE A 32 4.72 -6.13 2.13
C PHE A 32 3.80 -7.08 1.38
N GLU A 33 2.99 -6.48 0.51
CA GLU A 33 2.19 -7.17 -0.47
C GLU A 33 2.53 -6.65 -1.85
N THR A 34 2.14 -7.39 -2.88
CA THR A 34 2.24 -6.92 -4.27
C THR A 34 0.95 -7.18 -4.99
N MET A 35 0.42 -6.14 -5.62
CA MET A 35 -0.88 -6.17 -6.28
C MET A 35 -0.77 -5.70 -7.73
N LEU A 36 -1.80 -6.01 -8.53
CA LEU A 36 -1.92 -5.55 -9.91
C LEU A 36 -3.04 -4.51 -10.01
N GLY A 37 -2.68 -3.27 -10.35
CA GLY A 37 -3.62 -2.24 -10.77
C GLY A 37 -3.84 -2.30 -12.28
N VAL A 38 -5.10 -2.27 -12.71
CA VAL A 38 -5.51 -2.17 -14.13
C VAL A 38 -6.61 -1.14 -14.30
N ARG A 39 -6.50 -0.33 -15.36
CA ARG A 39 -7.52 0.61 -15.79
C ARG A 39 -8.26 0.05 -16.99
N ARG A 40 -9.59 0.12 -16.97
CA ARG A 40 -10.47 -0.33 -18.06
C ARG A 40 -11.53 0.74 -18.30
N GLY A 41 -11.42 1.45 -19.42
CA GLY A 41 -12.25 2.63 -19.69
C GLY A 41 -12.07 3.67 -18.58
N ASP A 42 -13.19 4.13 -18.03
CA ASP A 42 -13.21 5.13 -16.96
C ASP A 42 -12.95 4.54 -15.55
N GLY A 43 -12.89 3.21 -15.41
CA GLY A 43 -12.70 2.53 -14.14
C GLY A 43 -11.24 2.17 -13.83
N ALA A 44 -10.84 2.30 -12.56
CA ALA A 44 -9.57 1.80 -12.03
C ALA A 44 -9.84 0.67 -11.03
N GLU A 45 -9.12 -0.44 -11.17
CA GLU A 45 -9.31 -1.63 -10.35
C GLU A 45 -7.95 -2.13 -9.83
N VAL A 46 -7.92 -2.51 -8.55
CA VAL A 46 -6.80 -3.25 -7.95
C VAL A 46 -7.24 -4.68 -7.69
N ILE A 47 -6.64 -5.62 -8.42
CA ILE A 47 -7.07 -7.02 -8.41
C ILE A 47 -6.84 -7.63 -7.03
N GLY A 48 -7.93 -8.09 -6.40
CA GLY A 48 -7.87 -8.83 -5.14
C GLY A 48 -7.49 -7.99 -3.91
N VAL A 49 -7.63 -6.65 -3.97
CA VAL A 49 -7.13 -5.74 -2.92
C VAL A 49 -7.57 -6.12 -1.49
N GLY A 50 -8.83 -6.54 -1.31
CA GLY A 50 -9.34 -6.98 0.00
C GLY A 50 -8.60 -8.21 0.54
N ALA A 51 -8.45 -9.25 -0.28
CA ALA A 51 -7.75 -10.48 0.11
C ALA A 51 -6.25 -10.24 0.40
N HIS A 52 -5.61 -9.31 -0.31
CA HIS A 52 -4.24 -8.91 -0.01
C HIS A 52 -4.16 -8.11 1.31
N ALA A 53 -5.09 -7.19 1.55
CA ALA A 53 -5.14 -6.41 2.79
C ALA A 53 -5.38 -7.31 4.01
N ASP A 54 -6.32 -8.26 3.92
CA ASP A 54 -6.57 -9.24 4.98
C ASP A 54 -5.30 -10.06 5.28
N ARG A 55 -4.63 -10.56 4.25
CA ARG A 55 -3.38 -11.33 4.42
C ARG A 55 -2.27 -10.50 5.07
N LEU A 56 -2.17 -9.22 4.75
CA LEU A 56 -1.19 -8.32 5.38
C LEU A 56 -1.51 -8.10 6.87
N CYS A 57 -2.79 -7.87 7.21
CA CYS A 57 -3.24 -7.75 8.60
C CYS A 57 -2.99 -9.03 9.40
N ASP A 58 -3.31 -10.20 8.84
CA ASP A 58 -3.10 -11.48 9.51
C ASP A 58 -1.61 -11.79 9.71
N SER A 59 -0.79 -11.48 8.72
CA SER A 59 0.67 -11.60 8.84
C SER A 59 1.24 -10.69 9.93
N ALA A 60 0.73 -9.45 10.02
CA ALA A 60 1.15 -8.49 11.04
C ALA A 60 0.77 -8.97 12.45
N ARG A 61 -0.43 -9.53 12.62
CA ARG A 61 -0.88 -10.13 13.89
C ARG A 61 -0.03 -11.35 14.27
N LEU A 62 0.19 -12.28 13.33
CA LEU A 62 0.96 -13.51 13.56
C LEU A 62 2.39 -13.22 14.01
N LEU A 63 3.02 -12.21 13.42
CA LEU A 63 4.37 -11.77 13.75
C LEU A 63 4.42 -10.76 14.91
N ARG A 64 3.28 -10.41 15.50
CA ARG A 64 3.14 -9.41 16.57
C ARG A 64 3.73 -8.04 16.21
N LEU A 65 3.61 -7.66 14.93
CA LEU A 65 4.03 -6.34 14.43
C LEU A 65 2.96 -5.28 14.69
N SER A 66 1.68 -5.66 14.58
CA SER A 66 0.55 -4.78 14.87
C SER A 66 -0.74 -5.58 15.04
N GLU A 67 -1.60 -5.16 15.96
CA GLU A 67 -2.97 -5.66 16.09
C GLU A 67 -4.02 -4.67 15.52
N ASP A 68 -3.60 -3.42 15.28
CA ASP A 68 -4.47 -2.27 14.95
C ASP A 68 -4.55 -1.97 13.45
N LEU A 69 -4.05 -2.85 12.58
CA LEU A 69 -4.20 -2.68 11.14
C LEU A 69 -5.64 -2.98 10.71
N HIS A 70 -6.19 -2.07 9.90
CA HIS A 70 -7.55 -2.13 9.38
C HIS A 70 -7.51 -2.44 7.88
N ALA A 71 -8.00 -3.62 7.48
CA ALA A 71 -7.96 -4.09 6.11
C ALA A 71 -8.67 -3.15 5.13
N ASP A 72 -9.86 -2.65 5.50
CA ASP A 72 -10.64 -1.72 4.67
C ASP A 72 -9.89 -0.41 4.41
N GLY A 73 -9.23 0.13 5.44
CA GLY A 73 -8.44 1.36 5.32
C GLY A 73 -7.22 1.17 4.40
N LEU A 74 -6.54 0.03 4.52
CA LEU A 74 -5.42 -0.32 3.63
C LEU A 74 -5.90 -0.50 2.18
N ALA A 75 -6.99 -1.24 1.98
CA ALA A 75 -7.56 -1.46 0.64
C ALA A 75 -7.99 -0.15 -0.02
N GLN A 76 -8.60 0.75 0.75
CA GLN A 76 -8.97 2.09 0.28
C GLN A 76 -7.73 2.92 -0.10
N ALA A 77 -6.69 2.92 0.74
CA ALA A 77 -5.46 3.66 0.47
C ALA A 77 -4.76 3.18 -0.82
N VAL A 78 -4.66 1.86 -1.01
CA VAL A 78 -4.07 1.28 -2.24
C VAL A 78 -4.90 1.63 -3.48
N THR A 79 -6.22 1.50 -3.39
CA THR A 79 -7.14 1.82 -4.49
C THR A 79 -7.02 3.29 -4.90
N GLN A 80 -7.07 4.21 -3.93
CA GLN A 80 -6.92 5.64 -4.19
C GLN A 80 -5.53 6.00 -4.72
N THR A 81 -4.48 5.32 -4.26
CA THR A 81 -3.11 5.52 -4.80
C THR A 81 -3.07 5.18 -6.28
N PHE A 82 -3.66 4.05 -6.68
CA PHE A 82 -3.70 3.66 -8.10
C PHE A 82 -4.58 4.59 -8.93
N GLU A 83 -5.75 4.99 -8.43
CA GLU A 83 -6.62 5.97 -9.08
C GLU A 83 -5.88 7.28 -9.39
N ARG A 84 -5.21 7.85 -8.38
CA ARG A 84 -4.44 9.10 -8.48
C ARG A 84 -3.22 8.99 -9.39
N SER A 85 -2.63 7.80 -9.49
CA SER A 85 -1.46 7.58 -10.34
C SER A 85 -1.73 7.86 -11.83
N GLY A 86 -2.99 7.72 -12.28
CA GLY A 86 -3.38 7.87 -13.68
C GLY A 86 -2.82 6.80 -14.62
N LEU A 87 -2.16 5.77 -14.09
CA LEU A 87 -1.56 4.71 -14.89
C LEU A 87 -2.64 3.77 -15.45
N GLU A 88 -2.36 3.18 -16.62
CA GLU A 88 -3.21 2.15 -17.21
C GLU A 88 -3.00 0.78 -16.56
N ARG A 89 -1.76 0.48 -16.19
CA ARG A 89 -1.36 -0.77 -15.55
C ARG A 89 -0.18 -0.52 -14.62
N ALA A 90 -0.26 -1.03 -13.40
CA ALA A 90 0.80 -0.87 -12.42
C ALA A 90 0.96 -2.11 -11.54
N ARG A 91 2.20 -2.39 -11.13
CA ARG A 91 2.46 -3.19 -9.94
C ARG A 91 2.41 -2.22 -8.75
N LEU A 92 1.55 -2.53 -7.79
CA LEU A 92 1.38 -1.76 -6.55
C LEU A 92 2.03 -2.51 -5.40
#